data_AF-A0A9E2JEA3-F1
#
_entry.id   AF-A0A9E2JEA3-F1
#
_cell.length_a   1.000
_cell.length_b   1.000
_cell.length_c   1.000
_cell.angle_alpha   90.00
_cell.angle_beta   90.00
_cell.angle_gamma   90.00
#
_symmetry.space_group_name_H-M   'P 1'
#
loop_
_entity.id
_entity.type
_entity.pdbx_description
1 polymer ?
#
loop_
_entity_poly.entity_id
_entity_poly.type
_entity_poly.pdbx_seq_one_letter_code
_entity_poly.pdbx_strand_id
1 'polypeptide(L)'
;MDVTSILEGLTKSLPDLVMDFIPGGQVIRTIARAVAGTSDDAEASARIEADPALQLEYQKAVLIQAVDMARVEVDRLRAENEVLAQVNETMRAEAASKNWWTSGWRPYWGFVAGTAFGMVCLLCCVLAYMAIIGGKSEAMAMIPQVIGAFTALFGIPMAILGIASWHRGKMQRIQAGEQPVRS
;
A
#
# COMPACT_ATOMS: atom_id res chain seq x y z
N MET A 1 -25.96 9.02 0.14
CA MET A 1 -26.00 8.22 -1.10
C MET A 1 -26.04 6.78 -0.62
N ASP A 2 -27.17 6.10 -0.80
CA ASP A 2 -27.42 4.82 -0.16
C ASP A 2 -26.77 3.69 -0.96
N VAL A 3 -26.02 2.81 -0.30
CA VAL A 3 -25.23 1.75 -0.97
C VAL A 3 -26.14 0.81 -1.76
N THR A 4 -27.34 0.57 -1.24
CA THR A 4 -28.44 -0.15 -1.89
C THR A 4 -28.85 0.47 -3.23
N SER A 5 -28.98 1.80 -3.31
CA SER A 5 -29.35 2.48 -4.56
C SER A 5 -28.28 2.39 -5.65
N ILE A 6 -27.00 2.36 -5.25
CA ILE A 6 -25.87 2.20 -6.17
C ILE A 6 -25.79 0.75 -6.64
N LEU A 7 -25.99 -0.21 -5.74
CA LEU A 7 -25.98 -1.63 -6.06
C LEU A 7 -27.17 -2.01 -6.95
N GLU A 8 -28.39 -1.55 -6.67
CA GLU A 8 -29.57 -1.76 -7.52
C GLU A 8 -29.37 -1.17 -8.92
N GLY A 9 -28.84 0.05 -9.00
CA GLY A 9 -28.50 0.71 -10.26
C GLY A 9 -27.46 -0.06 -11.06
N LEU A 10 -26.43 -0.60 -10.40
CA LEU A 10 -25.38 -1.41 -11.02
C LEU A 10 -25.92 -2.77 -11.52
N THR A 11 -26.79 -3.44 -10.77
CA THR A 11 -27.45 -4.70 -11.24
C THR A 11 -28.31 -4.49 -12.48
N LYS A 12 -29.03 -3.36 -12.59
CA LYS A 12 -29.92 -3.09 -13.73
C LYS A 12 -29.20 -2.59 -14.98
N SER A 13 -28.05 -1.92 -14.84
CA SER A 13 -27.40 -1.23 -15.96
C SER A 13 -26.20 -1.96 -16.54
N LEU A 14 -25.76 -3.07 -15.93
CA LEU A 14 -24.53 -3.74 -16.33
C LEU A 14 -24.80 -5.15 -16.88
N PRO A 15 -24.24 -5.50 -18.05
CA PRO A 15 -24.26 -6.89 -18.51
C PRO A 15 -23.57 -7.79 -17.49
N ASP A 16 -24.02 -9.04 -17.38
CA ASP A 16 -23.53 -10.02 -16.40
C ASP A 16 -22.01 -10.12 -16.32
N LEU A 17 -21.34 -9.93 -17.47
CA LEU A 17 -19.90 -9.95 -17.58
C LEU A 17 -19.21 -8.86 -16.75
N VAL A 18 -19.84 -7.71 -16.52
CA VAL A 18 -19.24 -6.56 -15.80
C VAL A 18 -19.40 -6.70 -14.29
N MET A 19 -20.45 -7.36 -13.81
CA MET A 19 -20.63 -7.64 -12.37
C MET A 19 -19.52 -8.56 -11.84
N ASP A 20 -18.97 -9.45 -12.67
CA ASP A 20 -17.83 -10.30 -12.31
C ASP A 20 -16.53 -9.53 -12.04
N PHE A 21 -16.39 -8.32 -12.63
CA PHE A 21 -15.20 -7.48 -12.45
C PHE A 21 -15.36 -6.42 -11.34
N ILE A 22 -16.55 -6.29 -10.73
CA ILE A 22 -16.78 -5.34 -9.62
C ILE A 22 -16.45 -6.03 -8.29
N PRO A 23 -15.63 -5.39 -7.42
CA PRO A 23 -15.39 -5.89 -6.07
C PRO A 23 -16.71 -6.13 -5.32
N GLY A 24 -17.07 -7.40 -5.12
CA GLY A 24 -18.31 -7.81 -4.43
C GLY A 24 -19.40 -8.42 -5.31
N GLY A 25 -19.31 -8.35 -6.64
CA GLY A 25 -20.36 -8.88 -7.54
C GLY A 25 -20.61 -10.39 -7.41
N GLN A 26 -19.54 -11.18 -7.23
CA GLN A 26 -19.65 -12.64 -6.98
C GLN A 26 -20.36 -12.95 -5.65
N VAL A 27 -20.12 -12.14 -4.62
CA VAL A 27 -20.74 -12.31 -3.30
C VAL A 27 -22.24 -12.02 -3.39
N ILE A 28 -22.60 -10.95 -4.11
CA ILE A 28 -23.99 -10.56 -4.35
C ILE A 28 -24.77 -11.66 -5.10
N ARG A 29 -24.18 -12.25 -6.14
CA ARG A 29 -24.78 -13.39 -6.87
C ARG A 29 -24.96 -14.63 -5.99
N THR A 30 -23.95 -14.94 -5.19
CA THR A 30 -24.02 -16.07 -4.25
C THR A 30 -25.16 -15.90 -3.25
N ILE A 31 -25.35 -14.68 -2.73
CA ILE A 31 -26.46 -14.36 -1.83
C ILE A 31 -27.80 -14.44 -2.57
N ALA A 32 -27.90 -13.91 -3.80
CA ALA A 32 -29.12 -13.96 -4.61
C ALA A 32 -29.55 -15.40 -4.88
N ARG A 33 -28.62 -16.27 -5.29
CA ARG A 33 -28.86 -17.71 -5.48
C ARG A 33 -29.30 -18.42 -4.21
N ALA A 34 -28.64 -18.12 -3.09
CA ALA A 34 -28.95 -18.72 -1.80
C ALA A 34 -30.36 -18.34 -1.32
N VAL A 35 -30.76 -17.08 -1.49
CA VAL A 35 -32.09 -16.58 -1.10
C VAL A 35 -33.18 -17.07 -2.06
N ALA A 36 -32.91 -17.07 -3.38
CA ALA A 36 -33.86 -17.53 -4.38
C ALA A 36 -33.96 -19.07 -4.50
N GLY A 37 -33.08 -19.82 -3.84
CA GLY A 37 -33.04 -21.28 -3.85
C GLY A 37 -32.74 -21.90 -5.22
N THR A 38 -32.05 -21.16 -6.11
CA THR A 38 -31.69 -21.61 -7.47
C THR A 38 -30.20 -21.40 -7.71
N SER A 39 -29.63 -22.22 -8.59
CA SER A 39 -28.24 -22.10 -9.04
C SER A 39 -28.06 -21.12 -10.21
N ASP A 40 -29.14 -20.64 -10.82
CA ASP A 40 -29.14 -19.73 -11.96
C ASP A 40 -29.31 -18.25 -11.52
N ASP A 41 -28.41 -17.38 -11.97
CA ASP A 41 -28.42 -15.94 -11.64
C ASP A 41 -29.63 -15.18 -12.21
N ALA A 42 -30.01 -15.51 -13.45
CA ALA A 42 -31.11 -14.84 -14.14
C ALA A 42 -32.46 -15.25 -13.52
N GLU A 43 -32.58 -16.52 -13.13
CA GLU A 43 -33.75 -17.00 -12.40
C GLU A 43 -33.78 -16.44 -10.97
N ALA A 44 -32.64 -16.35 -10.29
CA ALA A 44 -32.55 -15.82 -8.92
C ALA A 44 -33.02 -14.36 -8.85
N SER A 45 -32.54 -13.52 -9.77
CA SER A 45 -32.93 -12.11 -9.83
C SER A 45 -34.42 -11.93 -10.16
N ALA A 46 -34.96 -12.68 -11.12
CA ALA A 46 -36.38 -12.63 -11.47
C ALA A 46 -37.30 -13.06 -10.31
N ARG A 47 -36.91 -14.08 -9.52
CA ARG A 47 -37.66 -14.53 -8.35
C ARG A 47 -37.65 -13.51 -7.22
N ILE A 48 -36.50 -12.88 -6.97
CA ILE A 48 -36.36 -11.81 -5.98
C ILE A 48 -37.17 -10.58 -6.42
N GLU A 49 -37.19 -10.22 -7.70
CA GLU A 49 -38.01 -9.09 -8.18
C GLU A 49 -39.52 -9.37 -8.06
N ALA A 50 -39.95 -10.61 -8.27
CA ALA A 50 -41.37 -10.97 -8.26
C ALA A 50 -42.00 -11.09 -6.85
N ASP A 51 -41.19 -11.32 -5.80
CA ASP A 51 -41.69 -11.56 -4.44
C ASP A 51 -41.12 -10.54 -3.42
N PRO A 52 -41.95 -9.64 -2.88
CA PRO A 52 -41.54 -8.67 -1.86
C PRO A 52 -40.92 -9.29 -0.59
N ALA A 53 -41.28 -10.53 -0.22
CA ALA A 53 -40.71 -11.21 0.94
C ALA A 53 -39.24 -11.62 0.67
N LEU A 54 -38.97 -12.14 -0.53
CA LEU A 54 -37.61 -12.50 -0.97
C LEU A 54 -36.71 -11.28 -1.12
N GLN A 55 -37.25 -10.12 -1.53
CA GLN A 55 -36.48 -8.87 -1.56
C GLN A 55 -35.97 -8.47 -0.17
N LEU A 56 -36.82 -8.58 0.83
CA LEU A 56 -36.49 -8.20 2.20
C LEU A 56 -35.48 -9.17 2.82
N GLU A 57 -35.57 -10.46 2.51
CA GLU A 57 -34.59 -11.46 2.91
C GLU A 57 -33.22 -11.25 2.22
N TYR A 58 -33.23 -10.97 0.92
CA TYR A 58 -32.05 -10.63 0.16
C TYR A 58 -31.34 -9.39 0.70
N GLN A 59 -32.08 -8.30 0.96
CA GLN A 59 -31.52 -7.08 1.56
C GLN A 59 -30.89 -7.35 2.93
N LYS A 60 -31.54 -8.14 3.78
CA LYS A 60 -30.99 -8.55 5.08
C LYS A 60 -29.69 -9.35 4.91
N ALA A 61 -29.67 -10.31 4.00
CA ALA A 61 -28.50 -11.15 3.75
C ALA A 61 -27.30 -10.33 3.22
N VAL A 62 -27.55 -9.37 2.32
CA VAL A 62 -26.52 -8.43 1.83
C VAL A 62 -25.99 -7.55 2.97
N LEU A 63 -26.87 -7.02 3.83
CA LEU A 63 -26.46 -6.21 4.98
C LEU A 63 -25.62 -7.00 5.98
N ILE A 64 -26.01 -8.24 6.30
CA ILE A 64 -25.25 -9.12 7.19
C ILE A 64 -23.85 -9.37 6.61
N GLN A 65 -23.78 -9.73 5.33
CA GLN A 65 -22.49 -9.96 4.66
C GLN A 65 -21.62 -8.70 4.66
N ALA A 66 -22.19 -7.52 4.43
CA ALA A 66 -21.46 -6.27 4.45
C ALA A 66 -20.87 -5.98 5.85
N VAL A 67 -21.64 -6.25 6.91
CA VAL A 67 -21.17 -6.12 8.30
C VAL A 67 -20.06 -7.12 8.61
N ASP A 68 -20.18 -8.37 8.17
CA ASP A 68 -19.16 -9.39 8.39
C ASP A 68 -17.85 -9.06 7.66
N MET A 69 -17.93 -8.59 6.42
CA MET A 69 -16.76 -8.12 5.67
C MET A 69 -16.09 -6.93 6.35
N ALA A 70 -16.88 -5.99 6.87
CA ALA A 70 -16.34 -4.84 7.61
C ALA A 70 -15.67 -5.29 8.92
N ARG A 71 -16.21 -6.29 9.63
CA ARG A 71 -15.60 -6.86 10.83
C ARG A 71 -14.26 -7.52 10.52
N VAL A 72 -14.19 -8.34 9.47
CA VAL A 72 -12.94 -8.98 9.04
C VAL A 72 -11.87 -7.94 8.72
N GLU A 73 -12.20 -6.85 8.04
CA GLU A 73 -11.24 -5.78 7.75
C GLU A 73 -10.80 -5.04 9.02
N VAL A 74 -11.72 -4.78 9.95
CA VAL A 74 -11.37 -4.17 11.25
C VAL A 74 -10.42 -5.07 12.04
N ASP A 75 -10.68 -6.37 12.09
CA ASP A 75 -9.81 -7.33 12.80
C ASP A 75 -8.45 -7.45 12.12
N ARG A 76 -8.39 -7.44 10.79
CA ARG A 76 -7.15 -7.37 10.01
C ARG A 76 -6.33 -6.14 10.37
N LEU A 77 -6.95 -4.96 10.39
CA LEU A 77 -6.30 -3.70 10.75
C LEU A 77 -5.86 -3.66 12.22
N ARG A 78 -6.60 -4.28 13.13
CA ARG A 78 -6.21 -4.41 14.54
C ARG A 78 -4.97 -5.28 14.68
N ALA A 79 -4.95 -6.45 14.04
CA ALA A 79 -3.78 -7.33 14.04
C ALA A 79 -2.53 -6.64 13.46
N GLU A 80 -2.68 -5.91 12.34
CA GLU A 80 -1.59 -5.11 11.77
C GLU A 80 -1.08 -4.03 12.75
N ASN A 81 -1.98 -3.32 13.43
CA ASN A 81 -1.61 -2.32 14.43
C ASN A 81 -0.91 -2.92 15.65
N GLU A 82 -1.33 -4.09 16.12
CA GLU A 82 -0.67 -4.79 17.22
C GLU A 82 0.77 -5.17 16.88
N VAL A 83 0.99 -5.70 15.68
CA VAL A 83 2.35 -6.00 15.18
C VAL A 83 3.19 -4.72 15.13
N LEU A 84 2.65 -3.61 14.61
CA LEU A 84 3.35 -2.33 14.57
C LEU A 84 3.64 -1.78 15.97
N ALA A 85 2.72 -1.94 16.91
CA ALA A 85 2.89 -1.53 18.30
C ALA A 85 4.02 -2.31 18.97
N GLN A 86 4.06 -3.64 18.79
CA GLN A 86 5.14 -4.49 19.30
C GLN A 86 6.50 -4.09 18.69
N VAL A 87 6.56 -3.85 17.38
CA VAL A 87 7.79 -3.39 16.71
C VAL A 87 8.25 -2.02 17.26
N ASN A 88 7.32 -1.08 17.48
CA ASN A 88 7.66 0.21 18.06
C ASN A 88 8.14 0.09 19.52
N GLU A 89 7.55 -0.82 20.29
CA GLU A 89 7.97 -1.12 21.66
C GLU A 89 9.38 -1.70 21.68
N THR A 90 9.68 -2.70 20.85
CA THR A 90 11.03 -3.28 20.76
C THR A 90 12.04 -2.26 20.27
N MET A 91 11.71 -1.43 19.28
CA MET A 91 12.60 -0.35 18.83
C MET A 91 12.93 0.65 19.93
N ARG A 92 11.94 1.03 20.75
CA ARG A 92 12.16 1.91 21.89
C ARG A 92 13.02 1.26 22.96
N ALA A 93 12.81 -0.03 23.23
CA ALA A 93 13.63 -0.80 24.17
C ALA A 93 15.08 -0.91 23.67
N GLU A 94 15.30 -1.16 22.37
CA GLU A 94 16.62 -1.17 21.74
C GLU A 94 17.31 0.19 21.82
N ALA A 95 16.58 1.27 21.56
CA ALA A 95 17.11 2.63 21.66
C ALA A 95 17.48 3.03 23.10
N ALA A 96 16.72 2.54 24.08
CA ALA A 96 17.00 2.73 25.51
C ALA A 96 18.07 1.77 26.06
N SER A 97 18.53 0.80 25.26
CA SER A 97 19.56 -0.15 25.68
C SER A 97 20.88 0.55 25.97
N LYS A 98 21.52 0.15 27.09
CA LYS A 98 22.88 0.59 27.46
C LYS A 98 23.97 0.02 26.54
N ASN A 99 23.64 -0.97 25.69
CA ASN A 99 24.58 -1.55 24.75
C ASN A 99 24.74 -0.63 23.54
N TRP A 100 25.91 0.00 23.44
CA TRP A 100 26.24 0.95 22.36
C TRP A 100 26.07 0.36 20.95
N TRP A 101 26.30 -0.95 20.78
CA TRP A 101 26.08 -1.61 19.49
C TRP A 101 24.61 -1.62 19.10
N THR A 102 23.70 -1.89 20.04
CA THR A 102 22.26 -1.99 19.78
C THR A 102 21.60 -0.62 19.60
N SER A 103 21.96 0.37 20.42
CA SER A 103 21.39 1.72 20.34
C SER A 103 22.10 2.62 19.32
N GLY A 104 23.39 2.38 19.07
CA GLY A 104 24.25 3.26 18.26
C GLY A 104 24.42 2.86 16.80
N TRP A 105 24.14 1.62 16.39
CA TRP A 105 24.40 1.20 15.00
C TRP A 105 23.53 1.94 13.98
N ARG A 106 22.26 2.23 14.29
CA ARG A 106 21.36 2.97 13.37
C ARG A 106 21.83 4.41 13.17
N PRO A 107 22.11 5.20 14.23
CA PRO A 107 22.74 6.52 14.08
C PRO A 107 24.10 6.46 13.36
N TYR A 108 24.96 5.50 13.70
CA TYR A 108 26.26 5.33 13.06
C TYR A 108 26.13 5.17 11.55
N TRP A 109 25.22 4.30 11.09
CA TRP A 109 24.99 4.10 9.67
C TRP A 109 24.49 5.39 8.99
N GLY A 110 23.62 6.15 9.65
CA GLY A 110 23.17 7.46 9.17
C GLY A 110 24.32 8.47 9.03
N PHE A 111 25.21 8.56 10.02
CA PHE A 111 26.41 9.41 9.94
C PHE A 111 27.37 8.96 8.84
N VAL A 112 27.64 7.66 8.72
CA VAL A 112 28.50 7.11 7.67
C VAL A 112 27.92 7.38 6.28
N ALA A 113 26.62 7.13 6.08
CA ALA A 113 25.96 7.39 4.81
C ALA A 113 25.95 8.89 4.46
N GLY A 114 25.65 9.74 5.45
CA GLY A 114 25.63 11.20 5.27
C GLY A 114 27.01 11.78 4.97
N THR A 115 28.04 11.34 5.71
CA THR A 115 29.44 11.75 5.47
C THR A 115 29.95 11.24 4.11
N ALA A 116 29.69 9.99 3.76
CA ALA A 116 30.05 9.44 2.45
C ALA A 116 29.38 10.21 1.31
N PHE A 117 28.09 10.53 1.42
CA PHE A 117 27.39 11.34 0.41
C PHE A 117 27.99 12.76 0.31
N GLY A 118 28.23 13.42 1.45
CA GLY A 118 28.87 14.74 1.48
C GLY A 118 30.26 14.74 0.85
N MET A 119 31.05 13.68 1.08
CA MET A 119 32.37 13.50 0.47
C MET A 119 32.29 13.34 -1.05
N VAL A 120 31.30 12.62 -1.57
CA VAL A 120 31.07 12.51 -3.03
C VAL A 120 30.74 13.87 -3.62
N CYS A 121 29.82 14.61 -3.02
CA CYS A 121 29.47 15.95 -3.48
C CYS A 121 30.69 16.87 -3.49
N LEU A 122 31.49 16.87 -2.42
CA LEU A 122 32.72 17.65 -2.33
C LEU A 122 33.72 17.24 -3.41
N LEU A 123 33.93 15.94 -3.62
CA LEU A 123 34.86 15.42 -4.62
C LEU A 123 34.44 15.82 -6.04
N CYS A 124 33.14 15.73 -6.37
CA CYS A 124 32.60 16.22 -7.62
C CYS A 124 32.82 17.73 -7.81
N CYS A 125 32.62 18.53 -6.77
CA CYS A 125 32.91 19.97 -6.81
C CYS A 125 34.40 20.27 -7.03
N VAL A 126 35.29 19.52 -6.38
CA VAL A 126 36.75 19.66 -6.55
C VAL A 126 37.19 19.27 -7.95
N LEU A 127 36.68 18.16 -8.50
CA LEU A 127 36.96 17.74 -9.87
C LEU A 127 36.44 18.77 -10.88
N ALA A 128 35.25 19.35 -10.62
CA ALA A 128 34.71 20.43 -11.44
C ALA A 128 35.57 21.69 -11.42
N TYR A 129 36.03 22.09 -10.23
CA TYR A 129 36.96 23.20 -10.06
C TYR A 129 38.28 22.97 -10.81
N MET A 130 38.87 21.77 -10.68
CA MET A 130 40.13 21.43 -11.36
C MET A 130 40.01 21.41 -12.88
N ALA A 131 38.86 21.03 -13.42
CA ALA A 131 38.63 21.05 -14.86
C ALA A 131 38.44 22.47 -15.40
N ILE A 132 37.64 23.30 -14.73
CA ILE A 132 37.28 24.64 -15.22
C ILE A 132 38.42 25.63 -15.01
N ILE A 133 39.01 25.65 -13.81
CA ILE A 133 40.04 26.64 -13.44
C ILE A 133 41.44 26.08 -13.63
N GLY A 134 41.64 24.78 -13.35
CA GLY A 134 42.93 24.12 -13.50
C GLY A 134 43.27 23.65 -14.93
N GLY A 135 42.35 23.81 -15.89
CA GLY A 135 42.55 23.42 -17.29
C GLY A 135 42.67 21.91 -17.53
N LYS A 136 42.44 21.08 -16.51
CA LYS A 136 42.54 19.61 -16.58
C LYS A 136 41.22 19.00 -17.04
N SER A 137 40.95 19.07 -18.34
CA SER A 137 39.71 18.55 -18.96
C SER A 137 39.47 17.05 -18.67
N GLU A 138 40.53 16.28 -18.43
CA GLU A 138 40.45 14.87 -18.01
C GLU A 138 39.69 14.67 -16.69
N ALA A 139 39.70 15.65 -15.78
CA ALA A 139 38.98 15.57 -14.51
C ALA A 139 37.45 15.53 -14.69
N MET A 140 36.92 16.07 -15.81
CA MET A 140 35.50 15.94 -16.15
C MET A 140 35.12 14.49 -16.46
N ALA A 141 36.00 13.72 -17.11
CA ALA A 141 35.74 12.34 -17.48
C ALA A 141 35.71 11.39 -16.27
N MET A 142 36.27 11.80 -15.12
CA MET A 142 36.29 11.02 -13.88
C MET A 142 34.98 11.15 -13.08
N ILE A 143 34.21 12.22 -13.26
CA ILE A 143 32.98 12.47 -12.50
C ILE A 143 31.95 11.32 -12.66
N PRO A 144 31.64 10.83 -13.88
CA PRO A 144 30.74 9.70 -14.05
C PRO A 144 31.22 8.42 -13.36
N GLN A 145 32.53 8.16 -13.35
CA GLN A 145 33.10 6.98 -12.67
C GLN A 145 32.93 7.06 -11.15
N VAL A 146 33.19 8.23 -10.56
CA VAL A 146 32.96 8.47 -9.14
C VAL A 146 31.49 8.27 -8.80
N ILE A 147 30.57 8.91 -9.55
CA ILE A 147 29.13 8.78 -9.31
C ILE A 147 28.70 7.30 -9.45
N GLY A 148 29.17 6.59 -10.47
CA GLY A 148 28.86 5.18 -10.69
C GLY A 148 29.31 4.28 -9.54
N ALA A 149 30.54 4.46 -9.04
CA ALA A 149 31.06 3.68 -7.91
C ALA A 149 30.22 3.88 -6.64
N PHE A 150 29.79 5.11 -6.36
CA PHE A 150 28.94 5.40 -5.20
C PHE A 150 27.48 4.98 -5.40
N THR A 151 26.98 4.96 -6.63
CA THR A 151 25.63 4.47 -6.94
C THR A 151 25.48 3.00 -6.56
N ALA A 152 26.50 2.17 -6.82
CA ALA A 152 26.52 0.78 -6.40
C ALA A 152 26.50 0.64 -4.86
N LEU A 153 27.21 1.51 -4.15
CA LEU A 153 27.28 1.51 -2.69
C LEU A 153 25.94 1.93 -2.04
N PHE A 154 25.25 2.92 -2.60
CA PHE A 154 23.99 3.43 -2.05
C PHE A 154 22.73 2.75 -2.61
N GLY A 155 22.83 1.94 -3.66
CA GLY A 155 21.67 1.32 -4.32
C GLY A 155 20.83 0.44 -3.39
N ILE A 156 21.47 -0.45 -2.63
CA ILE A 156 20.79 -1.36 -1.69
C ILE A 156 20.01 -0.59 -0.61
N PRO A 157 20.62 0.31 0.18
CA PRO A 157 19.88 1.03 1.20
C PRO A 157 18.82 1.98 0.62
N MET A 158 19.05 2.58 -0.54
CA MET A 158 18.03 3.41 -1.20
C MET A 158 16.81 2.59 -1.65
N ALA A 159 17.00 1.35 -2.12
CA ALA A 159 15.89 0.46 -2.47
C ALA A 159 15.01 0.14 -1.24
N ILE A 160 15.64 -0.16 -0.10
CA ILE A 160 14.94 -0.44 1.16
C ILE A 160 14.16 0.79 1.63
N LEU A 161 14.81 1.96 1.65
CA LEU A 161 14.17 3.22 2.05
C LEU A 161 13.05 3.64 1.09
N GLY A 162 13.20 3.35 -0.21
CA GLY A 162 12.19 3.62 -1.23
C GLY A 162 10.90 2.85 -0.99
N ILE A 163 11.01 1.54 -0.74
CA ILE A 163 9.84 0.69 -0.41
C ILE A 163 9.19 1.16 0.88
N ALA A 164 9.97 1.40 1.94
CA ALA A 164 9.45 1.87 3.22
C ALA A 164 8.72 3.22 3.09
N SER A 165 9.25 4.14 2.29
CA SER A 165 8.64 5.44 2.02
C SER A 165 7.36 5.31 1.20
N TRP A 166 7.31 4.40 0.22
CA TRP A 166 6.10 4.13 -0.57
C TRP A 166 4.96 3.59 0.31
N HIS A 167 5.22 2.63 1.19
CA HIS A 167 4.21 2.11 2.11
C HIS A 167 3.70 3.18 3.06
N ARG A 168 4.59 4.00 3.63
CA ARG A 168 4.20 5.13 4.47
C ARG A 168 3.33 6.13 3.71
N GLY A 169 3.71 6.47 2.48
CA GLY A 169 2.94 7.36 1.61
C GLY A 169 1.58 6.78 1.21
N LYS A 170 1.48 5.46 1.00
CA LYS A 170 0.19 4.77 0.78
C LYS A 170 -0.72 4.90 1.99
N MET A 171 -0.20 4.69 3.21
CA MET A 171 -0.99 4.84 4.44
C MET A 171 -1.51 6.26 4.65
N GLN A 172 -0.67 7.28 4.39
CA GLN A 172 -1.08 8.69 4.48
C GLN A 172 -2.19 9.04 3.48
N ARG A 173 -2.10 8.51 2.26
CA ARG A 173 -3.13 8.69 1.22
C ARG A 173 -4.46 8.05 1.59
N ILE A 174 -4.42 6.83 2.12
CA ILE A 174 -5.63 6.14 2.63
C ILE A 174 -6.25 6.93 3.79
N GLN A 175 -5.44 7.44 4.73
CA GLN A 175 -5.93 8.31 5.81
C GLN A 175 -6.52 9.64 5.32
N ALA A 176 -6.02 10.17 4.19
CA ALA A 176 -6.55 11.36 3.53
C ALA A 176 -7.83 11.09 2.71
N GLY A 177 -8.34 9.85 2.70
CA GLY A 177 -9.59 9.48 2.03
C GLY A 177 -9.42 8.91 0.63
N GLU A 178 -8.21 8.61 0.18
CA GLU A 178 -7.99 7.90 -1.09
C GLU A 178 -8.44 6.43 -0.95
N GLN A 179 -9.34 5.98 -1.82
CA GLN A 179 -9.78 4.58 -1.78
C GLN A 179 -8.61 3.66 -2.15
N PRO A 180 -8.36 2.58 -1.40
CA PRO A 180 -7.26 1.69 -1.67
C PRO A 180 -7.49 0.98 -3.01
N VAL A 181 -6.71 1.35 -4.03
CA VAL A 181 -6.68 0.61 -5.30
C VAL A 181 -6.11 -0.78 -5.01
N ARG A 182 -6.95 -1.82 -5.19
CA ARG A 182 -6.54 -3.22 -5.10
C ARG A 182 -5.61 -3.50 -6.29
N SER A 183 -4.33 -3.71 -5.99
CA SER A 183 -3.32 -4.23 -6.93
C SER A 183 -3.30 -5.74 -6.89
#